data_AF-A0A3N5QCT5-F1
#
_entry.id   AF-A0A3N5QCT5-F1
#
_cell.length_a   1.000
_cell.length_b   1.000
_cell.length_c   1.000
_cell.angle_alpha   90.00
_cell.angle_beta   90.00
_cell.angle_gamma   90.00
#
_symmetry.space_group_name_H-M   'P 1'
#
loop_
_entity.id
_entity.type
_entity.pdbx_description
1 polymer ?
#
loop_
_entity_poly.entity_id
_entity_poly.type
_entity_poly.pdbx_seq_one_letter_code
_entity_poly.pdbx_strand_id
1 'polypeptide(L)' 'WQDDYWAVSVSESHLKSIRNYIIKQEEHHKVKTFEEEISSFMQKYGWSIIIDGDR' A
#
# COMPACT_ATOMS: atom_id res chain seq x y z
N TRP A 1 3.53 -6.74 9.33
CA TRP A 1 4.45 -5.91 8.54
C TRP A 1 4.85 -6.68 7.29
N GLN A 2 5.07 -5.99 6.18
CA GLN A 2 5.49 -6.60 4.90
C GLN A 2 7.02 -6.73 4.90
N ASP A 3 7.55 -7.80 4.30
CA ASP A 3 8.99 -8.05 4.17
C ASP A 3 9.64 -7.31 2.98
N ASP A 4 8.83 -6.60 2.18
CA ASP A 4 9.22 -5.93 0.93
C ASP A 4 8.86 -4.44 0.91
N TYR A 5 9.42 -3.70 -0.06
CA TYR A 5 9.22 -2.27 -0.22
C TYR A 5 8.67 -1.89 -1.60
N TRP A 6 7.89 -0.81 -1.65
CA TRP A 6 7.41 -0.21 -2.88
C TRP A 6 8.02 1.18 -3.06
N ALA A 7 8.45 1.50 -4.28
CA ALA A 7 8.86 2.84 -4.66
C ALA A 7 7.78 3.48 -5.54
N VAL A 8 7.11 4.52 -5.03
CA VAL A 8 6.05 5.24 -5.75
C VAL A 8 6.34 6.74 -5.78
N SER A 9 6.07 7.39 -6.91
CA SER A 9 6.09 8.85 -7.02
C SER A 9 4.71 9.41 -6.68
N VAL A 10 4.68 10.50 -5.91
CA VAL A 10 3.44 11.13 -5.44
C VAL A 10 3.52 12.64 -5.63
N SER A 11 2.39 13.27 -5.95
CA SER A 11 2.30 14.73 -5.99
C SER A 11 2.43 15.32 -4.58
N GLU A 12 2.95 16.55 -4.50
CA GLU A 12 3.16 17.26 -3.23
C GLU A 12 1.88 17.36 -2.39
N SER A 13 0.72 17.51 -3.05
CA SER A 13 -0.60 17.54 -2.43
C SER A 13 -0.93 16.30 -1.58
N HIS A 14 -0.30 15.16 -1.87
CA HIS A 14 -0.51 13.90 -1.14
C HIS A 14 0.45 13.70 0.04
N LEU A 15 1.44 14.57 0.24
CA LEU A 15 2.45 14.40 1.30
C LEU A 15 1.81 14.31 2.69
N LYS A 16 0.82 15.16 2.98
CA LYS A 16 0.17 15.18 4.30
C LYS A 16 -0.59 13.89 4.60
N SER A 17 -1.34 13.36 3.62
CA SER A 17 -2.09 12.12 3.81
C SER A 17 -1.16 10.92 3.97
N ILE A 18 -0.09 10.85 3.17
CA ILE A 18 0.90 9.77 3.23
C ILE A 18 1.64 9.76 4.57
N ARG A 19 2.10 10.92 5.05
CA ARG A 19 2.76 11.00 6.37
C ARG A 19 1.82 10.51 7.48
N ASN A 20 0.56 10.92 7.45
CA ASN A 20 -0.43 10.47 8.42
C ASN A 20 -0.71 8.97 8.33
N TYR A 21 -0.72 8.41 7.12
CA TYR A 21 -0.86 6.97 6.89
C TYR A 21 0.30 6.20 7.51
N ILE A 22 1.55 6.58 7.23
CA ILE A 22 2.76 5.93 7.77
C ILE A 22 2.75 5.97 9.31
N ILE A 23 2.45 7.12 9.92
CA ILE A 23 2.41 7.27 11.39
C ILE A 23 1.36 6.36 12.03
N LYS A 24 0.21 6.15 11.37
CA LYS A 24 -0.90 5.35 11.91
C LYS A 24 -0.90 3.90 11.43
N GLN A 25 0.11 3.49 10.67
CA GLN A 25 0.14 2.23 9.97
C GLN A 25 0.08 1.02 10.93
N GLU A 26 0.76 1.11 12.07
CA GLU A 26 0.73 0.05 13.08
C GLU A 26 -0.68 -0.17 13.65
N GLU A 27 -1.36 0.90 14.05
CA GLU A 27 -2.74 0.84 14.54
C GLU A 27 -3.72 0.36 13.45
N HIS A 28 -3.52 0.81 12.21
CA HIS A 28 -4.33 0.39 11.07
C HIS A 28 -4.26 -1.12 10.84
N HIS A 29 -3.05 -1.69 10.91
CA HIS A 29 -2.83 -3.12 10.68
C HIS A 29 -3.17 -4.02 11.86
N LYS A 30 -3.61 -3.47 13.00
CA LYS A 30 -4.25 -4.28 14.05
C LYS A 30 -5.63 -4.79 13.63
N VAL A 31 -6.29 -4.08 12.70
CA VAL A 31 -7.67 -4.39 12.26
C VAL A 31 -7.77 -4.72 10.78
N LYS A 32 -6.84 -4.24 9.95
CA LYS A 32 -6.84 -4.49 8.50
C LYS A 32 -5.56 -5.22 8.10
N THR A 33 -5.71 -6.39 7.52
CA THR A 33 -4.55 -7.15 7.03
C THR A 33 -3.93 -6.47 5.81
N PHE A 34 -2.67 -6.78 5.56
CA PHE A 34 -1.98 -6.28 4.38
C PHE A 34 -2.66 -6.75 3.08
N GLU A 35 -3.09 -8.01 3.01
CA GLU A 35 -3.78 -8.57 1.84
C GLU A 35 -5.10 -7.84 1.52
N GLU A 36 -5.89 -7.53 2.53
CA GLU A 36 -7.13 -6.74 2.39
C GLU A 36 -6.84 -5.33 1.87
N GLU A 37 -5.74 -4.73 2.31
CA GLU A 37 -5.33 -3.41 1.84
C GLU A 37 -4.86 -3.43 0.38
N ILE A 38 -4.03 -4.40 0.01
CA ILE A 38 -3.58 -4.57 -1.38
C ILE A 38 -4.77 -4.82 -2.30
N SER A 39 -5.68 -5.71 -1.93
CA SER A 39 -6.90 -5.97 -2.70
C SER A 39 -7.72 -4.69 -2.91
N SER A 40 -7.87 -3.88 -1.86
CA SER A 40 -8.55 -2.58 -1.93
C SER A 40 -7.83 -1.59 -2.86
N PHE A 41 -6.50 -1.54 -2.84
CA PHE A 41 -5.73 -0.68 -3.75
C PHE A 41 -5.80 -1.16 -5.21
N MET A 42 -5.73 -2.47 -5.45
CA MET A 42 -5.90 -3.05 -6.78
C MET A 42 -7.26 -2.71 -7.37
N GLN A 43 -8.33 -2.84 -6.58
CA GLN A 43 -9.68 -2.47 -7.02
C GLN A 43 -9.80 -0.96 -7.29
N LYS A 44 -9.21 -0.12 -6.43
CA LYS A 44 -9.33 1.34 -6.53
C LYS A 44 -8.52 1.94 -7.67
N TYR A 45 -7.32 1.42 -7.94
CA TYR A 45 -6.37 2.01 -8.88
C TYR A 45 -6.10 1.14 -10.11
N GLY A 46 -6.69 -0.06 -10.20
CA GLY A 46 -6.53 -0.97 -11.33
C GLY A 46 -5.17 -1.66 -11.38
N TRP A 47 -4.50 -1.83 -10.23
CA TRP A 47 -3.18 -2.47 -10.18
C TRP A 47 -3.28 -3.99 -10.28
N SER A 48 -2.25 -4.59 -10.86
CA SER A 48 -2.08 -6.04 -10.93
C SER A 48 -0.76 -6.41 -10.25
N ILE A 49 -0.79 -7.41 -9.37
CA ILE A 49 0.43 -7.96 -8.76
C ILE A 49 1.14 -8.76 -9.84
N ILE A 50 2.42 -8.44 -10.08
CA ILE A 50 3.29 -9.20 -10.95
C ILE A 50 4.18 -10.05 -10.05
N ILE A 51 4.04 -11.37 -10.14
CA ILE A 51 4.92 -12.30 -9.44
C ILE A 51 6.00 -12.72 -10.44
N ASP A 52 7.26 -12.44 -10.14
CA ASP A 52 8.38 -12.84 -11.01
C ASP A 52 8.45 -14.38 -11.00
N GLY A 53 8.02 -14.99 -12.11
CA GLY A 53 7.75 -16.43 -12.25
C GLY A 53 6.78 -16.76 -13.39
N ASP A 54 6.08 -15.77 -13.93
CA ASP A 54 5.14 -15.90 -15.06
C ASP A 54 5.78 -15.55 -16.43
N ARG A 55 7.05 -15.96 -16.63
CA ARG A 55 7.74 -15.99 -17.93
C ARG A 55 8.16 -17.40 -18.28
#